data_AF-A0A0V0GZ04-F1
#
_entry.id   AF-A0A0V0GZ04-F1
#
_cell.length_a   1.000
_cell.length_b   1.000
_cell.length_c   1.000
_cell.angle_alpha   90.00
_cell.angle_beta   90.00
_cell.angle_gamma   90.00
#
_symmetry.space_group_name_H-M   'P 1'
#
loop_
_entity.id
_entity.type
_entity.pdbx_description
1 polymer ?
#
loop_
_entity_poly.entity_id
_entity_poly.type
_entity_poly.pdbx_seq_one_letter_code
_entity_poly.pdbx_strand_id
1 'polypeptide(L)'
;MGRIFRTHFTIEKMMHTNGILHHTKRFKMAHGIILNSFIDLEPETIKYLQEAYNNKPKIYSIGPLILMDKKIDDDVSQCLTWLDKQPRGSVIYISFGSGGTLSHEQIIELAIGLEMSGQRFLLVIRCPNDRIPNGTYFNNQNSTNPLDFLPIGFFERTKGLGLVLPNWAPQVQVLSHVSVG
;
A
#
# COMPACT_ATOMS: atom_id res chain seq x y z
N MET A 1 38.10 7.53 22.45
CA MET A 1 37.66 6.21 21.97
C MET A 1 36.39 6.43 21.16
N GLY A 2 36.50 6.54 19.83
CA GLY A 2 35.41 7.00 18.98
C GLY A 2 35.47 6.37 17.60
N ARG A 3 34.28 6.27 16.99
CA ARG A 3 33.96 5.83 15.61
C ARG A 3 33.95 4.32 15.37
N ILE A 4 32.80 3.68 15.59
CA ILE A 4 32.41 2.44 14.86
C ILE A 4 30.94 2.45 14.36
N PHE A 5 30.04 3.33 14.83
CA PHE A 5 28.62 3.24 14.47
C PHE A 5 28.16 3.91 13.17
N ARG A 6 29.04 4.55 12.38
CA ARG A 6 28.64 5.34 11.20
C ARG A 6 28.77 4.62 9.84
N THR A 7 29.42 3.47 9.80
CA THR A 7 29.71 2.76 8.53
C THR A 7 28.61 1.78 8.12
N HIS A 8 27.91 1.14 9.05
CA HIS A 8 26.89 0.13 8.71
C HIS A 8 25.65 0.73 8.03
N PHE A 9 25.18 1.89 8.48
CA PHE A 9 23.99 2.55 7.91
C PHE A 9 24.22 3.16 6.51
N THR A 10 25.48 3.39 6.13
CA THR A 10 25.84 3.97 4.82
C THR A 10 25.97 2.89 3.74
N ILE A 11 26.37 1.67 4.13
CA ILE A 11 26.61 0.56 3.19
C ILE A 11 25.30 0.01 2.62
N GLU A 12 24.21 -0.11 3.40
CA GLU A 12 22.91 -0.57 2.88
C GLU A 12 22.29 0.42 1.87
N LYS A 13 22.43 1.74 2.11
CA LYS A 13 22.03 2.78 1.14
C LYS A 13 22.90 2.78 -0.12
N MET A 14 24.20 2.49 0.00
CA MET A 14 25.12 2.37 -1.14
C MET A 14 24.90 1.09 -1.97
N MET A 15 24.54 -0.02 -1.35
CA MET A 15 24.24 -1.28 -2.05
C MET A 15 22.97 -1.15 -2.91
N HIS A 16 21.91 -0.52 -2.40
CA HIS A 16 20.67 -0.29 -3.15
C HIS A 16 20.85 0.68 -4.32
N THR A 17 21.62 1.75 -4.14
CA THR A 17 21.82 2.76 -5.20
C THR A 17 22.65 2.26 -6.36
N ASN A 18 23.65 1.40 -6.12
CA ASN A 18 24.42 0.75 -7.19
C ASN A 18 23.56 -0.20 -8.03
N GLY A 19 22.66 -0.97 -7.41
CA GLY A 19 21.70 -1.82 -8.11
C GLY A 19 20.74 -1.01 -9.00
N ILE A 20 20.14 0.04 -8.45
CA ILE A 20 19.23 0.93 -9.20
C ILE A 20 19.97 1.58 -10.38
N LEU A 21 21.16 2.12 -10.15
CA LEU A 21 21.96 2.74 -11.21
C LEU A 21 22.39 1.73 -12.28
N HIS A 22 22.78 0.51 -11.87
CA HIS A 22 23.10 -0.58 -12.78
C HIS A 22 21.92 -0.93 -13.68
N HIS A 23 20.72 -1.13 -13.12
CA HIS A 23 19.54 -1.48 -13.90
C HIS A 23 19.04 -0.32 -14.77
N THR A 24 19.08 0.92 -14.26
CA THR A 24 18.64 2.11 -15.01
C THR A 24 19.49 2.35 -16.26
N LYS A 25 20.82 2.16 -16.17
CA LYS A 25 21.72 2.25 -17.33
C LYS A 25 21.35 1.27 -18.45
N ARG A 26 20.75 0.13 -18.09
CA ARG A 26 20.37 -0.94 -19.03
C ARG A 26 19.03 -0.72 -19.72
N PHE A 27 18.21 0.24 -19.29
CA PHE A 27 16.95 0.56 -19.99
C PHE A 27 17.18 0.95 -21.44
N LYS A 28 18.32 1.58 -21.77
CA LYS A 28 18.70 1.90 -23.15
C LYS A 28 18.93 0.67 -24.04
N MET A 29 19.11 -0.51 -23.44
CA MET A 29 19.32 -1.77 -24.15
C MET A 29 18.00 -2.50 -24.47
N ALA A 30 16.87 -2.05 -23.91
CA ALA A 30 15.58 -2.66 -24.20
C ALA A 30 15.11 -2.33 -25.62
N HIS A 31 14.35 -3.22 -26.25
CA HIS A 31 13.68 -2.94 -27.52
C HIS A 31 12.47 -1.99 -27.34
N GLY A 32 11.89 -1.98 -26.14
CA GLY A 32 10.76 -1.15 -25.76
C GLY A 32 10.55 -1.20 -24.26
N ILE A 33 9.86 -0.20 -23.72
CA ILE A 33 9.42 -0.14 -22.33
C ILE A 33 7.90 -0.11 -22.33
N ILE A 34 7.31 -1.02 -21.57
CA ILE A 34 5.88 -1.07 -21.32
C ILE A 34 5.60 -0.28 -20.04
N LEU A 35 4.71 0.70 -20.14
CA LEU A 35 4.30 1.55 -19.03
C LEU A 35 2.84 1.27 -18.70
N ASN A 36 2.56 0.91 -17.45
CA ASN A 36 1.20 0.79 -16.93
C ASN A 36 0.65 2.18 -16.55
N SER A 37 0.48 3.03 -17.56
CA SER A 37 -0.09 4.37 -17.50
C SER A 37 -0.75 4.68 -18.84
N PHE A 38 -1.45 5.82 -18.94
CA PHE A 38 -2.13 6.27 -20.16
C PHE A 38 -2.03 7.79 -20.32
N ILE A 39 -2.21 8.27 -21.55
CA ILE A 39 -1.92 9.66 -21.93
C ILE A 39 -2.72 10.66 -21.10
N ASP A 40 -4.00 10.41 -20.86
CA ASP A 40 -4.84 11.35 -20.11
C ASP A 40 -4.45 11.46 -18.62
N LEU A 41 -3.73 10.47 -18.08
CA LEU A 41 -3.22 10.51 -16.71
C LEU A 41 -1.89 11.28 -16.60
N GLU A 42 -0.97 11.07 -17.55
CA GLU A 42 0.39 11.63 -17.50
C GLU A 42 0.84 12.19 -18.88
N PRO A 43 0.15 13.20 -19.43
CA PRO A 43 0.32 13.61 -20.82
C PRO A 43 1.72 14.15 -21.10
N GLU A 44 2.24 15.04 -20.25
CA GLU A 44 3.56 15.66 -20.41
C GLU A 44 4.69 14.65 -20.23
N THR A 45 4.58 13.77 -19.23
CA THR A 45 5.58 12.73 -18.94
C THR A 45 5.68 11.74 -20.09
N ILE A 46 4.54 11.22 -20.57
CA ILE A 46 4.52 10.25 -21.68
C ILE A 46 5.05 10.89 -22.96
N LYS A 47 4.61 12.11 -23.28
CA LYS A 47 5.11 12.87 -24.43
C LYS A 47 6.63 13.05 -24.36
N TYR A 48 7.15 13.53 -23.23
CA TYR A 48 8.59 13.71 -23.03
C TYR A 48 9.37 12.39 -23.19
N LEU A 49 8.84 11.29 -22.65
CA LEU A 49 9.46 9.98 -22.75
C LEU A 49 9.47 9.43 -24.19
N GLN A 50 8.45 9.75 -25.00
CA GLN A 50 8.34 9.36 -26.40
C GLN A 50 9.15 10.24 -27.36
N GLU A 51 9.26 11.55 -27.07
CA GLU A 51 9.97 12.53 -27.90
C GLU A 51 11.49 12.57 -27.64
N ALA A 52 11.95 11.97 -26.54
CA ALA A 52 13.37 12.06 -26.17
C ALA A 52 14.31 11.37 -27.18
N TYR A 53 15.33 12.13 -27.60
CA TYR A 53 16.35 11.86 -28.65
C TYR A 53 16.99 10.45 -28.68
N ASN A 54 17.57 10.16 -29.87
CA ASN A 54 18.29 8.95 -30.32
C ASN A 54 18.94 8.09 -29.21
N ASN A 55 18.78 6.76 -29.36
CA ASN A 55 19.27 5.68 -28.48
C ASN A 55 18.42 5.40 -27.22
N LYS A 56 17.12 5.74 -27.24
CA LYS A 56 16.16 5.32 -26.22
C LYS A 56 15.18 4.26 -26.77
N PRO A 57 14.71 3.31 -25.93
CA PRO A 57 13.67 2.36 -26.31
C PRO A 57 12.35 3.08 -26.59
N LYS A 58 11.53 2.50 -27.47
CA LYS A 58 10.14 2.95 -27.68
C LYS A 58 9.33 2.76 -26.38
N ILE A 59 8.47 3.73 -26.06
CA ILE A 59 7.63 3.71 -24.87
C ILE A 59 6.19 3.39 -25.27
N TYR A 60 5.62 2.35 -24.64
CA TYR A 60 4.25 1.89 -24.86
C TYR A 60 3.44 2.06 -23.58
N SER A 61 2.62 3.11 -23.52
CA SER A 61 1.62 3.31 -22.45
C SER A 61 0.39 2.45 -22.75
N ILE A 62 0.18 1.40 -21.96
CA ILE A 62 -0.90 0.41 -22.15
C ILE A 62 -1.82 0.27 -20.94
N GLY A 63 -1.75 1.22 -20.01
CA GLY A 63 -2.56 1.21 -18.79
C GLY A 63 -4.02 1.62 -19.03
N PRO A 64 -4.89 1.44 -18.01
CA PRO A 64 -4.59 0.79 -16.74
C PRO A 64 -4.68 -0.75 -16.83
N LEU A 65 -3.58 -1.42 -16.50
CA LEU A 65 -3.54 -2.87 -16.27
C LEU A 65 -3.81 -3.13 -14.79
N ILE A 66 -5.01 -3.63 -14.49
CA ILE A 66 -5.49 -3.92 -13.15
C ILE A 66 -5.73 -5.42 -13.05
N LEU A 67 -5.22 -6.06 -11.99
CA LEU A 67 -5.49 -7.46 -11.72
C LEU A 67 -6.87 -7.57 -11.05
N MET A 68 -7.88 -8.06 -11.79
CA MET A 68 -9.27 -8.10 -11.31
C MET A 68 -9.61 -9.34 -10.47
N ASP A 69 -8.81 -10.42 -10.55
CA ASP A 69 -9.19 -11.72 -9.99
C ASP A 69 -8.35 -12.16 -8.78
N LYS A 70 -9.05 -12.47 -7.69
CA LYS A 70 -8.66 -13.48 -6.70
C LYS A 70 -9.91 -14.24 -6.26
N LYS A 71 -9.76 -15.55 -6.01
CA LYS A 71 -10.79 -16.36 -5.35
C LYS A 71 -11.21 -15.65 -4.06
N ILE A 72 -12.51 -15.52 -3.88
CA ILE A 72 -13.14 -15.04 -2.65
C ILE A 72 -12.87 -16.10 -1.59
N ASP A 73 -12.05 -15.77 -0.59
CA ASP A 73 -12.01 -16.53 0.66
C ASP A 73 -13.13 -16.05 1.61
N ASP A 74 -13.29 -16.71 2.74
CA ASP A 74 -14.36 -16.40 3.69
C ASP A 74 -14.20 -15.01 4.33
N ASP A 75 -12.99 -14.48 4.47
CA ASP A 75 -12.73 -13.14 5.03
C ASP A 75 -13.09 -12.04 4.01
N VAL A 76 -12.85 -12.28 2.72
CA VAL A 76 -13.36 -11.45 1.62
C VAL A 76 -14.88 -11.36 1.68
N SER A 77 -15.56 -12.49 1.92
CA SER A 77 -17.03 -12.55 2.00
C SER A 77 -17.58 -11.69 3.15
N GLN A 78 -16.96 -11.75 4.33
CA GLN A 78 -17.39 -10.94 5.49
C GLN A 78 -17.18 -9.44 5.27
N CYS A 79 -16.04 -9.06 4.68
CA CYS A 79 -15.72 -7.69 4.31
C CYS A 79 -16.79 -7.09 3.37
N LEU A 80 -17.12 -7.79 2.29
CA LEU A 80 -18.12 -7.32 1.32
C LEU A 80 -19.52 -7.28 1.93
N THR A 81 -19.90 -8.28 2.73
CA THR A 81 -21.18 -8.30 3.45
C THR A 81 -21.32 -7.13 4.43
N TRP A 82 -20.22 -6.66 5.03
CA TRP A 82 -20.24 -5.47 5.88
C TRP A 82 -20.44 -4.20 5.06
N LEU A 83 -19.81 -4.09 3.89
CA LEU A 83 -19.96 -2.96 2.97
C LEU A 83 -21.37 -2.86 2.38
N ASP A 84 -22.02 -3.99 2.09
CA ASP A 84 -23.40 -4.06 1.60
C ASP A 84 -24.40 -3.37 2.54
N LYS A 85 -24.07 -3.31 3.83
CA LYS A 85 -24.93 -2.70 4.87
C LYS A 85 -24.70 -1.20 5.04
N GLN A 86 -23.72 -0.62 4.34
CA GLN A 86 -23.38 0.79 4.47
C GLN A 86 -24.09 1.64 3.41
N PRO A 87 -24.41 2.91 3.71
CA PRO A 87 -24.89 3.84 2.70
C PRO A 87 -23.90 4.02 1.54
N ARG A 88 -24.43 4.35 0.36
CA ARG A 88 -23.62 4.63 -0.84
C ARG A 88 -22.61 5.76 -0.58
N GLY A 89 -21.36 5.55 -0.97
CA GLY A 89 -20.26 6.54 -0.87
C GLY A 89 -20.07 7.10 0.54
N SER A 90 -20.18 6.26 1.58
CA SER A 90 -20.10 6.69 2.98
C SER A 90 -18.93 6.07 3.74
N VAL A 91 -18.20 5.15 3.13
CA VAL A 91 -17.11 4.40 3.75
C VAL A 91 -15.77 4.85 3.19
N ILE A 92 -14.89 5.30 4.08
CA ILE A 92 -13.49 5.58 3.75
C ILE A 92 -12.71 4.26 3.76
N TYR A 93 -12.05 3.92 2.65
CA TYR A 93 -11.13 2.78 2.60
C TYR A 93 -9.70 3.23 2.88
N ILE A 94 -9.04 2.62 3.86
CA ILE A 94 -7.67 2.93 4.28
C ILE A 94 -6.78 1.69 4.13
N SER A 95 -5.78 1.78 3.27
CA SER A 95 -4.76 0.74 3.04
C SER A 95 -3.45 1.38 2.63
N PHE A 96 -2.34 0.95 3.24
CA PHE A 96 -0.99 1.42 2.93
C PHE A 96 -0.25 0.49 1.93
N GLY A 97 -0.99 -0.38 1.25
CA GLY A 97 -0.44 -1.38 0.35
C GLY A 97 0.28 -2.52 1.06
N SER A 98 1.04 -3.31 0.29
CA SER A 98 1.69 -4.53 0.79
C SER A 98 2.97 -4.27 1.60
N GLY A 99 3.74 -3.25 1.21
CA GLY A 99 5.01 -2.90 1.84
C GLY A 99 4.96 -1.67 2.76
N GLY A 100 3.85 -0.93 2.76
CA GLY A 100 3.65 0.21 3.64
C GLY A 100 3.33 -0.23 5.06
N THR A 101 4.08 0.29 6.02
CA THR A 101 3.88 0.05 7.44
C THR A 101 4.05 1.36 8.20
N LEU A 102 3.29 1.52 9.28
CA LEU A 102 3.34 2.67 10.16
C LEU A 102 4.12 2.32 11.44
N SER A 103 4.64 3.34 12.13
CA SER A 103 5.08 3.13 13.52
C SER A 103 3.89 2.87 14.43
N HIS A 104 4.12 2.32 15.62
CA HIS A 104 3.04 2.10 16.58
C HIS A 104 2.34 3.41 16.95
N GLU A 105 3.10 4.49 17.17
CA GLU A 105 2.54 5.82 17.46
C GLU A 105 1.61 6.31 16.34
N GLN A 106 2.01 6.15 15.08
CA GLN A 106 1.19 6.52 13.93
C GLN A 106 -0.09 5.69 13.82
N ILE A 107 -0.06 4.40 14.20
CA ILE A 107 -1.26 3.55 14.26
C ILE A 107 -2.24 4.09 15.32
N ILE A 108 -1.73 4.48 16.49
CA ILE A 108 -2.56 5.04 17.58
C ILE A 108 -3.22 6.34 17.14
N GLU A 109 -2.45 7.28 16.57
CA GLU A 109 -3.00 8.55 16.10
C GLU A 109 -4.00 8.36 14.96
N LEU A 110 -3.75 7.43 14.03
CA LEU A 110 -4.71 7.07 12.98
C LEU A 110 -6.02 6.54 13.58
N ALA A 111 -5.94 5.62 14.55
CA ALA A 111 -7.11 5.05 15.19
C ALA A 111 -7.93 6.12 15.95
N ILE A 112 -7.26 6.99 16.70
CA ILE A 112 -7.91 8.11 17.40
C ILE A 112 -8.58 9.05 16.39
N GLY A 113 -7.90 9.39 15.30
CA GLY A 113 -8.46 10.24 14.25
C GLY A 113 -9.69 9.63 13.58
N LEU A 114 -9.67 8.32 13.28
CA LEU A 114 -10.81 7.61 12.73
C LEU A 114 -12.00 7.61 13.69
N GLU A 115 -11.76 7.32 14.97
CA GLU A 115 -12.78 7.36 16.02
C GLU A 115 -13.41 8.76 16.12
N MET A 116 -12.59 9.81 16.20
CA MET A 116 -13.05 11.20 16.32
C MET A 116 -13.78 11.70 15.08
N SER A 117 -13.47 11.17 13.89
CA SER A 117 -14.10 11.59 12.64
C SER A 117 -15.60 11.27 12.57
N GLY A 118 -16.06 10.25 13.32
CA GLY A 118 -17.40 9.71 13.22
C GLY A 118 -17.77 9.13 11.85
N GLN A 119 -16.82 9.05 10.91
CA GLN A 119 -17.04 8.51 9.57
C GLN A 119 -17.00 6.98 9.61
N ARG A 120 -17.68 6.35 8.63
CA ARG A 120 -17.53 4.91 8.45
C ARG A 120 -16.21 4.63 7.77
N PHE A 121 -15.53 3.58 8.19
CA PHE A 121 -14.22 3.25 7.65
C PHE A 121 -13.99 1.76 7.53
N LEU A 122 -13.16 1.40 6.55
CA LEU A 122 -12.59 0.08 6.40
C LEU A 122 -11.06 0.23 6.43
N LEU A 123 -10.43 -0.22 7.51
CA LEU A 123 -9.00 -0.09 7.73
C LEU A 123 -8.29 -1.44 7.56
N VAL A 124 -7.29 -1.50 6.69
CA VAL A 124 -6.34 -2.62 6.63
C VAL A 124 -5.13 -2.28 7.49
N ILE A 125 -4.90 -3.06 8.55
CA ILE A 125 -3.81 -2.82 9.51
C ILE A 125 -2.74 -3.91 9.44
N ARG A 126 -1.48 -3.51 9.61
CA ARG A 126 -0.31 -4.38 9.70
C ARG A 126 0.44 -4.10 10.99
N CYS A 127 1.27 -5.05 11.41
CA CYS A 127 2.13 -4.85 12.57
C CYS A 127 3.07 -3.65 12.36
N PRO A 128 3.31 -2.84 13.40
CA PRO A 128 4.13 -1.65 13.29
C PRO A 128 5.61 -1.99 13.08
N ASN A 129 6.28 -1.19 12.24
CA ASN A 129 7.65 -1.45 11.78
C ASN A 129 8.73 -1.22 12.85
N ASP A 130 8.42 -0.48 13.90
CA ASP A 130 9.28 -0.18 15.04
C ASP A 130 9.10 -1.18 16.19
N ARG A 131 8.12 -2.07 16.11
CA ARG A 131 7.89 -3.15 17.10
C ARG A 131 8.22 -4.53 16.55
N ILE A 132 8.06 -4.74 15.25
CA ILE A 132 8.36 -6.01 14.59
C ILE A 132 9.36 -5.79 13.44
N PRO A 133 10.63 -6.21 13.60
CA PRO A 133 11.59 -6.22 12.51
C PRO A 133 11.04 -7.05 11.33
N ASN A 134 11.09 -6.50 10.11
CA ASN A 134 10.58 -7.11 8.85
C ASN A 134 9.04 -7.17 8.69
N GLY A 135 8.25 -6.32 9.37
CA GLY A 135 6.79 -6.21 9.14
C GLY A 135 6.37 -5.80 7.71
N THR A 136 7.31 -5.45 6.85
CA THR A 136 7.13 -4.98 5.46
C THR A 136 7.11 -6.09 4.41
N TYR A 137 7.60 -7.29 4.75
CA TYR A 137 7.57 -8.46 3.87
C TYR A 137 6.49 -9.41 4.40
N PHE A 138 5.78 -10.10 3.51
CA PHE A 138 4.72 -11.07 3.83
C PHE A 138 5.26 -12.30 4.60
N ASN A 139 5.87 -12.08 5.75
CA ASN A 139 6.42 -13.12 6.59
C ASN A 139 5.42 -13.39 7.70
N ASN A 140 4.56 -14.39 7.48
CA ASN A 140 3.62 -14.97 8.44
C ASN A 140 4.33 -15.68 9.62
N GLN A 141 5.50 -15.22 10.06
CA GLN A 141 6.36 -15.93 11.02
C GLN A 141 6.39 -15.33 12.43
N ASN A 142 5.77 -14.17 12.66
CA ASN A 142 5.60 -13.65 14.02
C ASN A 142 4.12 -13.77 14.40
N SER A 143 3.87 -14.49 15.49
CA SER A 143 2.56 -14.81 16.09
C SER A 143 1.76 -13.61 16.61
N THR A 144 2.15 -12.39 16.23
CA THR A 144 1.55 -11.16 16.74
C THR A 144 0.42 -10.73 15.83
N ASN A 145 -0.76 -10.54 16.41
CA ASN A 145 -1.94 -10.08 15.70
C ASN A 145 -1.87 -8.55 15.48
N PRO A 146 -1.94 -8.04 14.23
CA PRO A 146 -1.96 -6.60 13.96
C PRO A 146 -3.01 -5.81 14.75
N LEU A 147 -4.12 -6.46 15.12
CA LEU A 147 -5.21 -5.83 15.86
C LEU A 147 -4.82 -5.46 17.30
N ASP A 148 -3.82 -6.12 17.88
CA ASP A 148 -3.36 -5.88 19.26
C ASP A 148 -2.67 -4.52 19.42
N PHE A 149 -2.32 -3.86 18.31
CA PHE A 149 -1.67 -2.55 18.31
C PHE A 149 -2.66 -1.38 18.27
N LEU A 150 -3.96 -1.65 18.26
CA LEU A 150 -4.98 -0.60 18.34
C LEU A 150 -5.21 -0.15 19.80
N PRO A 151 -5.72 1.08 20.01
CA PRO A 151 -6.06 1.54 21.35
C PRO A 151 -7.05 0.59 22.04
N ILE A 152 -6.85 0.38 23.34
CA ILE A 152 -7.76 -0.43 24.16
C ILE A 152 -9.20 0.12 24.02
N GLY A 153 -10.16 -0.77 23.74
CA GLY A 153 -11.57 -0.42 23.56
C GLY A 153 -11.95 0.19 22.21
N PHE A 154 -11.00 0.30 21.26
CA PHE A 154 -11.26 0.88 19.93
C PHE A 154 -12.45 0.23 19.20
N PHE A 155 -12.53 -1.11 19.23
CA PHE A 155 -13.63 -1.85 18.57
C PHE A 155 -15.01 -1.54 19.17
N GLU A 156 -15.10 -1.35 20.48
CA GLU A 156 -16.37 -1.01 21.12
C GLU A 156 -16.78 0.43 20.80
N ARG A 157 -15.82 1.37 20.79
CA ARG A 157 -16.09 2.78 20.49
C ARG A 157 -16.42 3.03 19.02
N THR A 158 -15.92 2.19 18.11
CA THR A 158 -16.17 2.31 16.66
C THR A 158 -17.19 1.30 16.13
N LYS A 159 -17.89 0.60 17.04
CA LYS A 159 -18.86 -0.43 16.69
C LYS A 159 -19.95 0.11 15.75
N GLY A 160 -20.12 -0.56 14.61
CA GLY A 160 -21.09 -0.17 13.58
C GLY A 160 -20.62 0.94 12.64
N LEU A 161 -19.47 1.57 12.91
CA LEU A 161 -18.84 2.56 12.03
C LEU A 161 -17.60 1.99 11.33
N GLY A 162 -16.79 1.22 12.05
CA GLY A 162 -15.52 0.70 11.56
C GLY A 162 -15.52 -0.79 11.29
N LEU A 163 -14.82 -1.20 10.23
CA LEU A 163 -14.32 -2.55 10.04
C LEU A 163 -12.78 -2.51 9.95
N VAL A 164 -12.11 -3.40 10.68
CA VAL A 164 -10.64 -3.52 10.63
C VAL A 164 -10.26 -4.91 10.16
N LEU A 165 -9.42 -4.99 9.13
CA LEU A 165 -8.90 -6.24 8.57
C LEU A 165 -7.39 -6.34 8.82
N PRO A 166 -6.90 -7.43 9.44
CA PRO A 166 -5.47 -7.63 9.59
C PRO A 166 -4.84 -8.04 8.26
N ASN A 167 -3.69 -7.44 7.94
CA ASN A 167 -2.78 -7.75 6.84
C ASN A 167 -3.29 -7.50 5.42
N TRP A 168 -4.53 -7.84 5.09
CA TRP A 168 -4.99 -7.86 3.70
C TRP A 168 -6.49 -7.59 3.57
N ALA A 169 -6.88 -7.07 2.40
CA ALA A 169 -8.26 -6.90 1.98
C ALA A 169 -8.39 -7.12 0.46
N PRO A 170 -9.59 -7.50 -0.02
CA PRO A 170 -9.89 -7.62 -1.45
C PRO A 170 -9.98 -6.24 -2.11
N GLN A 171 -8.83 -5.59 -2.30
CA GLN A 171 -8.73 -4.16 -2.63
C GLN A 171 -9.54 -3.75 -3.87
N VAL A 172 -9.54 -4.56 -4.94
CA VAL A 172 -10.29 -4.24 -6.16
C VAL A 172 -11.80 -4.27 -5.89
N GLN A 173 -12.27 -5.28 -5.16
CA GLN A 173 -13.68 -5.44 -4.81
C GLN A 173 -14.13 -4.33 -3.84
N VAL A 174 -13.32 -3.97 -2.84
CA VAL A 174 -13.61 -2.86 -1.93
C VAL A 174 -13.70 -1.55 -2.69
N LEU A 175 -12.70 -1.22 -3.51
CA LEU A 175 -12.69 0.03 -4.29
C LEU A 175 -13.81 0.09 -5.34
N SER A 176 -14.29 -1.05 -5.82
CA SER A 176 -15.42 -1.13 -6.75
C SER A 176 -16.79 -1.11 -6.05
N HIS A 177 -16.81 -1.19 -4.71
CA HIS A 177 -18.05 -1.28 -3.96
C HIS A 177 -18.76 0.08 -3.87
N VAL A 178 -20.08 0.10 -4.09
CA VAL A 178 -20.89 1.33 -4.15
C VAL A 178 -20.88 2.15 -2.86
N SER A 179 -20.62 1.51 -1.73
CA SER A 179 -20.55 2.14 -0.40
C SER A 179 -19.25 2.88 -0.13
N VAL A 180 -18.19 2.63 -0.90
CA VAL A 180 -16.89 3.30 -0.74
C VAL A 180 -16.90 4.63 -1.49
N GLY A 181 -16.49 5.70 -0.80
CA GLY A 181 -16.48 7.07 -1.35
C GLY A 181 -16.11 8.12 -0.31
#